data_AF-U4VAC9-F1
#
_entry.id   AF-U4VAC9-F1
#
_cell.length_a   1.000
_cell.length_b   1.000
_cell.length_c   1.000
_cell.angle_alpha   90.00
_cell.angle_beta   90.00
_cell.angle_gamma   90.00
#
_symmetry.space_group_name_H-M   'P 1'
#
loop_
_entity.id
_entity.type
_entity.pdbx_description
1 polymer ?
#
loop_
_entity_poly.entity_id
_entity_poly.type
_entity_poly.pdbx_seq_one_letter_code
_entity_poly.pdbx_strand_id
1 'polypeptide(L)'
;MADISTSANDVKSRRVRAMKLDDIPAIRNLFQRVFRPHSKSCNEAFDQYFQRFFFENPPYYDPAIGSVVHEDERGEIDSALSVLPIPYKVNGKNVMGRLVCAFMMKPEVSPPAAPLN
;
A
#
# COMPACT_ATOMS: atom_id res chain seq x y z
N MET A 1 -16.23 -14.39 -34.18
CA MET A 1 -17.33 -13.98 -33.28
C MET A 1 -17.27 -14.92 -32.09
N ALA A 2 -16.55 -14.51 -31.05
CA ALA A 2 -16.45 -15.23 -29.78
C ALA A 2 -16.60 -14.17 -28.70
N ASP A 3 -17.82 -14.06 -28.18
CA ASP A 3 -18.14 -13.24 -27.02
C ASP A 3 -17.49 -13.86 -25.79
N ILE A 4 -16.35 -13.31 -25.37
CA ILE A 4 -15.88 -13.47 -24.00
C ILE A 4 -16.69 -12.47 -23.18
N SER A 5 -17.91 -12.87 -22.84
CA SER A 5 -18.72 -12.21 -21.83
C SER A 5 -18.03 -12.44 -20.49
N THR A 6 -17.07 -11.58 -20.14
CA THR A 6 -16.61 -11.41 -18.76
C THR A 6 -17.83 -11.03 -17.94
N SER A 7 -18.41 -12.03 -17.26
CA SER A 7 -19.53 -11.86 -16.34
C SER A 7 -19.17 -10.81 -15.31
N ALA A 8 -20.06 -9.84 -15.09
CA ALA A 8 -19.94 -8.76 -14.12
C ALA A 8 -19.70 -9.23 -12.65
N ASN A 9 -19.71 -10.54 -12.41
CA ASN A 9 -19.39 -11.17 -11.12
C ASN A 9 -17.91 -11.47 -10.89
N ASP A 10 -17.04 -11.44 -11.91
CA ASP A 10 -15.59 -11.67 -11.75
C ASP A 10 -14.84 -10.39 -11.31
N VAL A 11 -15.55 -9.26 -11.27
CA VAL A 11 -15.09 -7.97 -10.73
C VAL A 11 -15.38 -7.86 -9.23
N LYS A 12 -15.82 -8.95 -8.56
CA LYS A 12 -16.07 -8.98 -7.12
C LYS A 12 -14.78 -8.80 -6.33
N SER A 13 -14.48 -7.52 -6.10
CA SER A 13 -13.63 -6.97 -5.04
C SER A 13 -12.12 -6.97 -5.29
N ARG A 14 -11.65 -6.15 -6.23
CA ARG A 14 -10.38 -5.44 -6.05
C ARG A 14 -10.56 -4.46 -4.88
N ARG A 15 -10.30 -4.91 -3.65
CA ARG A 15 -10.63 -4.15 -2.42
C ARG A 15 -9.53 -3.13 -2.13
N VAL A 16 -9.51 -2.05 -2.92
CA VAL A 16 -8.80 -0.85 -2.48
C VAL A 16 -9.56 -0.28 -1.29
N ARG A 17 -8.89 -0.17 -0.14
CA ARG A 17 -9.48 0.38 1.09
C ARG A 17 -8.49 1.25 1.83
N ALA A 18 -9.00 2.08 2.74
CA ALA A 18 -8.17 2.79 3.71
C ALA A 18 -7.32 1.78 4.51
N MET A 19 -6.05 2.12 4.69
CA MET A 19 -5.14 1.38 5.56
C MET A 19 -5.57 1.59 7.01
N LYS A 20 -5.50 0.53 7.80
CA LYS A 20 -5.83 0.48 9.22
C LYS A 20 -4.58 0.22 10.04
N LEU A 21 -4.64 0.52 11.33
CA LEU A 21 -3.52 0.28 12.24
C LEU A 21 -3.14 -1.22 12.28
N ASP A 22 -4.15 -2.10 12.23
CA ASP A 22 -3.97 -3.55 12.24
C ASP A 22 -3.28 -4.08 10.97
N ASP A 23 -3.17 -3.29 9.90
CA ASP A 23 -2.49 -3.69 8.68
C ASP A 23 -0.96 -3.56 8.78
N ILE A 24 -0.44 -2.82 9.78
CA ILE A 24 1.00 -2.50 9.90
C ILE A 24 1.90 -3.74 9.83
N PRO A 25 1.60 -4.88 10.48
CA PRO A 25 2.40 -6.10 10.31
C PRO A 25 2.48 -6.60 8.86
N ALA A 26 1.37 -6.53 8.11
CA ALA A 26 1.36 -6.90 6.69
C ALA A 26 2.16 -5.90 5.84
N ILE A 27 2.05 -4.61 6.15
CA ILE A 27 2.84 -3.55 5.52
C ILE A 27 4.34 -3.71 5.77
N ARG A 28 4.75 -4.07 6.99
CA ARG A 28 6.14 -4.37 7.32
C ARG A 28 6.69 -5.53 6.48
N ASN A 29 5.90 -6.59 6.33
CA ASN A 29 6.27 -7.73 5.49
C ASN A 29 6.40 -7.33 4.01
N LEU A 30 5.47 -6.51 3.51
CA LEU A 30 5.51 -6.00 2.14
C LEU A 30 6.73 -5.08 1.92
N PHE A 31 6.99 -4.16 2.85
CA PHE A 31 8.16 -3.28 2.84
C PHE A 31 9.47 -4.06 2.79
N GLN A 32 9.59 -5.12 3.60
CA GLN A 32 10.76 -5.98 3.58
C GLN A 32 10.95 -6.64 2.21
N ARG A 33 9.88 -7.18 1.61
CA ARG A 33 9.94 -7.84 0.31
C ARG A 33 10.31 -6.88 -0.82
N VAL A 34 9.75 -5.67 -0.82
CA VAL A 34 9.90 -4.69 -1.90
C VAL A 34 11.20 -3.90 -1.79
N PHE A 35 11.51 -3.35 -0.62
CA PHE A 35 12.65 -2.43 -0.45
C PHE A 35 13.86 -3.05 0.23
N ARG A 36 13.72 -4.21 0.88
CA ARG A 36 14.82 -4.88 1.61
C ARG A 36 14.89 -6.39 1.36
N PRO A 37 14.85 -6.86 0.09
CA PRO A 37 14.74 -8.30 -0.22
C PRO A 37 15.90 -9.16 0.33
N HIS A 38 17.07 -8.56 0.57
CA HIS A 38 18.24 -9.24 1.14
C HIS A 38 18.42 -9.02 2.65
N SER A 39 17.52 -8.29 3.30
CA SER A 39 17.59 -8.06 4.75
C SER A 39 17.05 -9.28 5.51
N LYS A 40 17.78 -9.70 6.54
CA LYS A 40 17.38 -10.80 7.43
C LYS A 40 16.21 -10.42 8.34
N SER A 41 15.95 -9.14 8.55
CA SER A 41 14.80 -8.69 9.34
C SER A 41 14.31 -7.29 8.93
N CYS A 42 13.02 -7.07 9.15
CA CYS A 42 12.40 -5.77 9.34
C CYS A 42 11.81 -5.78 10.76
N ASN A 43 12.31 -4.91 11.63
CA ASN A 43 12.08 -4.96 13.08
C ASN A 43 10.85 -4.14 13.52
N GLU A 44 10.43 -4.30 14.78
CA GLU A 44 9.31 -3.57 15.41
C GLU A 44 9.49 -2.04 15.40
N ALA A 45 10.72 -1.54 15.23
CA ALA A 45 10.96 -0.11 15.04
C ALA A 45 10.29 0.42 13.76
N PHE A 46 10.08 -0.42 12.74
CA PHE A 46 9.27 -0.07 11.58
C PHE A 46 7.81 0.19 11.99
N ASP A 47 7.20 -0.70 12.77
CA ASP A 47 5.78 -0.62 13.12
C ASP A 47 5.49 0.67 13.90
N GLN A 48 6.33 0.97 14.89
CA GLN A 48 6.25 2.21 15.68
C GLN A 48 6.47 3.46 14.81
N TYR A 49 7.47 3.44 13.93
CA TYR A 49 7.74 4.57 13.04
C TYR A 49 6.58 4.80 12.07
N PHE A 50 6.07 3.73 11.47
CA PHE A 50 5.00 3.79 10.48
C PHE A 50 3.69 4.28 11.09
N GLN A 51 3.31 3.74 12.26
CA GLN A 51 2.18 4.24 13.04
C GLN A 51 2.31 5.73 13.32
N ARG A 52 3.44 6.15 13.90
CA ARG A 52 3.66 7.55 14.27
C ARG A 52 3.58 8.49 13.07
N PHE A 53 4.10 8.06 11.92
CA PHE A 53 4.19 8.90 10.74
C PHE A 53 2.88 8.98 9.95
N PHE A 54 2.15 7.87 9.79
CA PHE A 54 0.98 7.81 8.91
C PHE A 54 -0.37 7.82 9.64
N PHE A 55 -0.42 7.50 10.93
CA PHE A 55 -1.67 7.45 11.71
C PHE A 55 -1.73 8.51 12.81
N GLU A 56 -0.60 8.82 13.43
CA GLU A 56 -0.58 9.73 14.58
C GLU A 56 -0.20 11.18 14.22
N ASN A 57 0.04 11.51 12.95
CA ASN A 57 0.46 12.86 12.54
C ASN A 57 -0.65 13.90 12.83
N PRO A 58 -0.57 14.68 13.92
CA PRO A 58 -1.66 15.56 14.32
C PRO A 58 -1.59 16.88 13.55
N PRO A 59 -2.72 17.57 13.32
CA PRO A 59 -4.12 17.15 13.45
C PRO A 59 -4.74 16.59 12.13
N TYR A 60 -3.92 16.15 11.16
CA TYR A 60 -4.38 15.98 9.77
C TYR A 60 -4.67 14.53 9.34
N TYR A 61 -4.61 13.56 10.26
CA TYR A 61 -5.01 12.20 9.93
C TYR A 61 -6.52 12.11 9.68
N ASP A 62 -6.88 11.69 8.47
CA ASP A 62 -8.23 11.32 8.08
C ASP A 62 -8.14 10.12 7.10
N PRO A 63 -8.78 8.97 7.40
CA PRO A 63 -8.78 7.79 6.54
C PRO A 63 -9.22 8.08 5.09
N ALA A 64 -10.04 9.10 4.85
CA ALA A 64 -10.50 9.48 3.50
C ALA A 64 -9.37 10.07 2.63
N ILE A 65 -8.33 10.63 3.25
CA ILE A 65 -7.17 11.24 2.57
C ILE A 65 -5.84 10.57 2.92
N GLY A 66 -5.86 9.56 3.79
CA GLY A 66 -4.70 8.80 4.25
C GLY A 66 -4.26 7.68 3.30
N SER A 67 -3.40 6.81 3.83
CA SER A 67 -2.82 5.66 3.12
C SER A 67 -3.89 4.65 2.72
N VAL A 68 -3.67 3.96 1.60
CA VAL A 68 -4.56 2.90 1.09
C VAL A 68 -3.81 1.61 0.83
N VAL A 69 -4.54 0.51 0.89
CA VAL A 69 -4.06 -0.85 0.56
C VAL A 69 -4.98 -1.47 -0.49
N HIS A 70 -4.42 -2.38 -1.27
CA HIS A 70 -5.18 -3.31 -2.09
C HIS A 70 -5.07 -4.71 -1.49
N GLU A 71 -6.19 -5.42 -1.45
CA GLU A 71 -6.25 -6.82 -1.05
C GLU A 71 -6.43 -7.72 -2.29
N ASP A 72 -5.69 -8.82 -2.34
CA ASP A 72 -5.85 -9.86 -3.35
C ASP A 72 -7.14 -10.67 -3.15
N GLU A 73 -7.38 -11.66 -4.00
CA GLU A 73 -8.56 -12.53 -3.95
C GLU A 73 -8.69 -13.33 -2.64
N ARG A 74 -7.60 -13.48 -1.89
CA ARG A 74 -7.56 -14.17 -0.59
C ARG A 74 -7.78 -13.21 0.58
N GLY A 75 -7.88 -11.91 0.31
CA GLY A 75 -7.97 -10.86 1.33
C GLY A 75 -6.60 -10.46 1.89
N GLU A 76 -5.50 -10.88 1.27
CA GLU A 76 -4.15 -10.52 1.71
C GLU A 76 -3.72 -9.20 1.06
N ILE A 77 -3.05 -8.35 1.83
CA ILE A 77 -2.51 -7.10 1.29
C ILE A 77 -1.36 -7.40 0.32
N ASP A 78 -1.57 -7.13 -0.97
CA ASP A 78 -0.57 -7.30 -2.01
C ASP A 78 0.10 -5.97 -2.42
N SER A 79 -0.55 -4.85 -2.12
CA SER A 79 -0.10 -3.52 -2.55
C SER A 79 -0.48 -2.46 -1.52
N ALA A 80 0.36 -1.44 -1.40
CA ALA A 80 0.15 -0.33 -0.50
C ALA A 80 0.62 0.99 -1.10
N LEU A 81 -0.12 2.04 -0.76
CA LEU A 81 0.18 3.42 -1.08
C LEU A 81 0.15 4.22 0.23
N SER A 82 1.32 4.65 0.70
CA SER A 82 1.38 5.49 1.89
C SER A 82 1.12 6.95 1.54
N VAL A 83 0.32 7.64 2.35
CA VAL A 83 -0.03 9.04 2.12
C VAL A 83 0.13 9.83 3.40
N LEU A 84 0.88 10.92 3.33
CA LEU A 84 1.01 11.91 4.39
C LEU A 84 0.24 13.18 4.02
N PRO A 85 -0.82 13.55 4.76
CA PRO A 85 -1.44 14.86 4.64
C PRO A 85 -0.47 15.95 5.11
N ILE A 86 -0.21 16.95 4.26
CA ILE A 86 0.66 18.10 4.57
C ILE A 86 -0.08 19.42 4.34
N PRO A 87 -0.32 20.26 5.37
CA PRO A 87 -0.95 21.56 5.19
C PRO A 87 -0.06 22.43 4.32
N TYR A 88 -0.63 23.03 3.28
CA TYR A 88 0.07 23.87 2.31
C TYR A 88 -0.64 25.19 2.12
N LYS A 89 0.10 26.20 1.66
CA LYS A 89 -0.46 27.49 1.23
C LYS A 89 -0.10 27.73 -0.22
N VAL A 90 -1.12 27.82 -1.09
CA VAL A 90 -0.97 28.06 -2.52
C VAL A 90 -1.72 29.34 -2.87
N ASN A 91 -1.02 30.33 -3.41
CA ASN A 91 -1.61 31.63 -3.77
C ASN A 91 -2.44 32.27 -2.64
N GLY A 92 -1.93 32.20 -1.40
CA GLY A 92 -2.62 32.76 -0.24
C GLY A 92 -3.69 31.85 0.38
N LYS A 93 -4.12 30.77 -0.30
CA LYS A 93 -5.17 29.85 0.18
C LYS A 93 -4.56 28.65 0.89
N ASN A 94 -5.12 28.28 2.04
CA ASN A 94 -4.78 27.04 2.73
C ASN A 94 -5.39 25.86 1.97
N VAL A 95 -4.57 24.85 1.66
CA VAL A 95 -4.96 23.61 1.00
C VAL A 95 -4.38 22.42 1.74
N MET A 96 -5.03 21.26 1.62
CA MET A 96 -4.48 20.00 2.11
C MET A 96 -3.76 19.26 1.00
N GLY A 97 -2.43 19.30 1.01
CA GLY A 97 -1.59 18.48 0.14
C GLY A 97 -1.57 17.02 0.62
N ARG A 98 -1.37 16.10 -0.32
CA ARG A 98 -1.19 14.68 -0.04
C ARG A 98 0.15 14.25 -0.61
N LEU A 99 1.15 14.06 0.24
CA LEU A 99 2.41 13.46 -0.17
C LEU A 99 2.20 11.96 -0.28
N VAL A 100 2.18 11.47 -1.51
CA VAL A 100 2.09 10.05 -1.81
C VAL A 100 3.51 9.48 -1.85
N CYS A 101 3.77 8.42 -1.09
CA CYS A 101 5.10 7.84 -0.96
C CYS A 101 5.04 6.33 -0.67
N ALA A 102 6.21 5.70 -0.60
CA ALA A 102 6.38 4.28 -0.29
C ALA A 102 5.42 3.37 -1.09
N PHE A 103 5.39 3.54 -2.42
CA PHE A 103 4.63 2.71 -3.33
C PHE A 103 5.14 1.28 -3.27
N MET A 104 4.30 0.34 -2.88
CA MET A 104 4.67 -1.06 -2.72
C MET A 104 3.67 -1.96 -3.43
N MET A 105 4.19 -2.93 -4.17
CA MET A 105 3.43 -4.02 -4.77
C MET A 105 4.26 -5.28 -4.64
N LYS A 106 3.63 -6.37 -4.25
CA LYS A 106 4.28 -7.68 -4.13
C LYS A 106 4.90 -8.04 -5.50
N PRO A 107 6.19 -8.38 -5.56
CA PRO A 107 6.80 -8.76 -6.83
C PRO A 107 6.16 -10.05 -7.34
N GLU A 108 5.89 -10.11 -8.64
CA GLU A 108 5.50 -11.36 -9.30
C GLU A 108 6.64 -12.37 -9.15
N VAL A 109 6.30 -13.61 -8.80
CA VAL A 109 7.27 -14.70 -8.84
C VAL A 109 7.49 -15.01 -10.32
N SER A 110 8.55 -14.47 -10.91
CA SER A 110 8.97 -14.92 -12.24
C SER A 110 9.31 -16.41 -12.14
N PRO A 111 8.75 -17.28 -13.01
CA PRO A 111 9.17 -18.66 -13.05
C PRO A 111 10.70 -18.70 -13.26
N PRO A 112 11.42 -19.68 -12.68
CA PRO A 112 12.85 -19.82 -12.92
C PRO A 112 13.11 -19.79 -14.41
N ALA A 113 14.09 -18.99 -14.85
CA ALA A 113 14.51 -19.00 -16.25
C ALA A 113 14.80 -20.45 -16.63
N ALA A 114 14.09 -20.95 -17.67
CA ALA A 114 14.35 -22.29 -18.17
C ALA A 114 15.84 -22.39 -18.53
N PRO A 115 16.52 -23.49 -18.19
CA PRO A 115 17.92 -23.65 -18.55
C PRO A 115 18.05 -23.48 -20.06
N LEU A 116 19.00 -22.64 -20.47
CA LEU A 116 19.43 -22.56 -21.85
C LEU A 116 20.15 -23.87 -22.16
N ASN A 117 19.43 -24.78 -22.81
CA ASN A 117 19.98 -26.02 -23.35
C ASN A 117 20.59 -25.77 -24.72
#